data_AF-A0A3Q8X7D2-F1
#
_entry.id   AF-A0A3Q8X7D2-F1
#
_cell.length_a   1.000
_cell.length_b   1.000
_cell.length_c   1.000
_cell.angle_alpha   90.00
_cell.angle_beta   90.00
_cell.angle_gamma   90.00
#
_symmetry.space_group_name_H-M   'P 1'
#
loop_
_entity.id
_entity.type
_entity.pdbx_description
1 polymer ?
#
loop_
_entity_poly.entity_id
_entity_poly.type
_entity_poly.pdbx_seq_one_letter_code
_entity_poly.pdbx_strand_id
1 'polypeptide(L)'
;MMQSFRRLILILALLVSAFFLMNNEVSAAAAAASSSAIHAPAVVKSKLEQQVSAWSDTLSKQKGFEAWKYATPVIVPIGPGTHGWLVTFQLNHEPVGYMIVNATANGGFALGEYGAGNHPAFDPNTLYRSLIRQGLITSFAEAIKKPLHLERLYLSPVLAVWKWTTAAGETYYLDAWTAEALPITNKMWDEQSAAVSAKLNQQAPTLTTVSEVRTNDCFDPYERMPWLTKAPLSYDQVRLHLPEYLDQLSQIRYTAELYRQTVLFVFPAIGYHKWNSSSIFIEVDYEGSRYIPMATMNTLGHFYR
;
A
#
# COMPACT_ATOMS: atom_id res chain seq x y z
N MET A 1 -48.97 7.19 51.76
CA MET A 1 -47.53 6.90 51.53
C MET A 1 -47.35 5.77 50.50
N MET A 2 -48.01 5.85 49.34
CA MET A 2 -47.95 4.79 48.31
C MET A 2 -48.21 5.30 46.88
N GLN A 3 -48.04 6.60 46.65
CA GLN A 3 -48.12 7.24 45.32
C GLN A 3 -46.82 7.97 44.92
N SER A 4 -45.90 8.21 45.86
CA SER A 4 -44.63 8.88 45.59
C SER A 4 -43.57 7.97 44.97
N PHE A 5 -43.68 6.64 45.15
CA PHE A 5 -42.69 5.68 44.67
C PHE A 5 -42.94 5.21 43.22
N ARG A 6 -44.16 5.35 42.70
CA ARG A 6 -44.50 4.97 41.31
C ARG A 6 -44.16 6.05 40.26
N ARG A 7 -43.99 7.31 40.68
CA ARG A 7 -43.56 8.40 39.77
C ARG A 7 -42.05 8.48 39.60
N LEU A 8 -41.27 7.89 40.50
CA LEU A 8 -39.80 7.90 40.43
C LEU A 8 -39.24 6.81 39.50
N ILE A 9 -40.00 5.73 39.25
CA ILE A 9 -39.58 4.62 38.36
C ILE A 9 -39.99 4.86 36.89
N LEU A 10 -40.98 5.73 36.64
CA LEU A 10 -41.40 6.10 35.27
C LEU A 10 -40.57 7.24 34.66
N ILE A 11 -39.80 7.98 35.46
CA ILE A 11 -38.91 9.06 34.97
C ILE A 11 -37.50 8.51 34.67
N LEU A 12 -37.10 7.38 35.26
CA LEU A 12 -35.82 6.72 34.96
C LEU A 12 -35.86 5.81 33.72
N ALA A 13 -37.06 5.43 33.24
CA ALA A 13 -37.23 4.64 32.02
C ALA A 13 -37.33 5.48 30.72
N LEU A 14 -37.42 6.82 30.84
CA LEU A 14 -37.47 7.76 29.72
C LEU A 14 -36.15 8.51 29.46
N LEU A 15 -35.15 8.33 30.35
CA LEU A 15 -33.80 8.90 30.21
C LEU A 15 -32.75 7.90 29.70
N VAL A 16 -33.12 6.62 29.54
CA VAL A 16 -32.27 5.59 28.89
C VAL A 16 -32.65 5.40 27.41
N SER A 17 -33.75 5.98 26.94
CA SER A 17 -34.21 5.95 25.54
C SER A 17 -33.82 7.20 24.74
N ALA A 18 -33.20 8.21 25.38
CA ALA A 18 -32.78 9.46 24.72
C ALA A 18 -31.27 9.53 24.43
N PHE A 19 -30.49 8.52 24.83
CA PHE A 19 -29.04 8.43 24.56
C PHE A 19 -28.66 7.50 23.39
N PHE A 20 -29.66 6.96 22.67
CA PHE A 20 -29.46 6.13 21.48
C PHE A 20 -29.93 6.78 20.17
N LEU A 21 -30.17 8.10 20.16
CA LEU A 21 -30.62 8.86 18.99
C LEU A 21 -29.68 10.01 18.58
N MET A 22 -28.40 9.94 18.96
CA MET A 22 -27.37 10.89 18.52
C MET A 22 -26.06 10.16 18.22
N ASN A 23 -26.08 9.30 17.21
CA ASN A 23 -24.90 8.82 16.50
C ASN A 23 -25.36 8.14 15.22
N ASN A 24 -25.78 8.92 14.23
CA ASN A 24 -25.92 8.46 12.85
C ASN A 24 -25.94 9.64 11.85
N GLU A 25 -25.05 10.60 12.05
CA GLU A 25 -24.72 11.59 11.01
C GLU A 25 -23.23 11.51 10.66
N VAL A 26 -22.80 10.35 10.16
CA VAL A 26 -21.66 10.26 9.23
C VAL A 26 -22.02 9.26 8.14
N SER A 27 -22.91 9.66 7.25
CA SER A 27 -23.00 9.11 5.88
C SER A 27 -23.84 10.06 5.04
N ALA A 28 -23.28 11.23 4.72
CA ALA A 28 -23.90 12.22 3.84
C ALA A 28 -22.96 12.66 2.71
N ALA A 29 -22.11 11.75 2.24
CA ALA A 29 -21.33 11.93 1.00
C ALA A 29 -21.46 10.75 0.01
N ALA A 30 -22.25 9.72 0.32
CA ALA A 30 -22.45 8.54 -0.53
C ALA A 30 -23.89 8.40 -1.10
N ALA A 31 -24.79 9.32 -0.79
CA ALA A 31 -26.23 9.18 -1.10
C ALA A 31 -26.73 10.13 -2.22
N ALA A 32 -25.89 10.47 -3.19
CA ALA A 32 -26.30 11.23 -4.37
C ALA A 32 -25.79 10.58 -5.68
N ALA A 33 -25.98 9.27 -5.83
CA ALA A 33 -25.86 8.59 -7.11
C ALA A 33 -26.53 7.20 -7.04
N SER A 34 -27.85 7.12 -6.87
CA SER A 34 -28.57 5.85 -6.99
C SER A 34 -30.04 6.06 -7.35
N SER A 35 -30.31 6.38 -8.62
CA SER A 35 -31.62 6.12 -9.20
C SER A 35 -31.49 5.92 -10.72
N SER A 36 -31.19 4.69 -11.11
CA SER A 36 -31.61 4.08 -12.38
C SER A 36 -31.23 2.59 -12.34
N ALA A 37 -32.12 1.77 -11.79
CA ALA A 37 -32.06 0.33 -11.95
C ALA A 37 -32.52 -0.01 -13.37
N ILE A 38 -31.58 -0.08 -14.30
CA ILE A 38 -31.75 -0.78 -15.57
C ILE A 38 -31.00 -2.09 -15.43
N HIS A 39 -31.69 -3.20 -15.69
CA HIS A 39 -31.13 -4.54 -15.80
C HIS A 39 -29.85 -4.51 -16.64
N ALA A 40 -28.69 -4.64 -15.99
CA ALA A 40 -27.40 -4.67 -16.67
C ALA A 40 -27.18 -6.08 -17.27
N PRO A 41 -26.80 -6.21 -18.54
CA PRO A 41 -26.32 -7.48 -19.09
C PRO A 41 -25.05 -7.89 -18.34
N ALA A 42 -24.75 -9.20 -18.32
CA ALA A 42 -23.56 -9.75 -17.67
C ALA A 42 -22.30 -8.94 -18.06
N VAL A 43 -21.73 -8.24 -17.07
CA VAL A 43 -20.60 -7.33 -17.30
C VAL A 43 -19.40 -8.16 -17.74
N VAL A 44 -18.97 -7.99 -18.99
CA VAL A 44 -17.72 -8.57 -19.48
C VAL A 44 -16.58 -7.85 -18.75
N LYS A 45 -15.90 -8.55 -17.84
CA LYS A 45 -14.73 -8.04 -17.13
C LYS A 45 -13.65 -7.61 -18.14
N SER A 46 -13.06 -6.45 -17.93
CA SER A 46 -11.89 -5.96 -18.66
C SER A 46 -10.70 -6.92 -18.52
N LYS A 47 -9.72 -6.85 -19.44
CA LYS A 47 -8.50 -7.68 -19.36
C LYS A 47 -7.73 -7.45 -18.05
N LEU A 48 -7.74 -6.21 -17.54
CA LEU A 48 -7.11 -5.86 -16.26
C LEU A 48 -7.80 -6.59 -15.10
N GLU A 49 -9.14 -6.50 -15.03
CA GLU A 49 -9.91 -7.17 -13.98
C GLU A 49 -9.75 -8.69 -14.01
N GLN A 50 -9.66 -9.29 -15.20
CA GLN A 50 -9.38 -10.72 -15.36
C GLN A 50 -8.00 -11.08 -14.81
N GLN A 51 -6.97 -10.29 -15.14
CA GLN A 51 -5.61 -10.54 -14.65
C GLN A 51 -5.49 -10.35 -13.13
N VAL A 52 -6.12 -9.30 -12.59
CA VAL A 52 -6.20 -9.05 -11.14
C VAL A 52 -6.86 -10.23 -10.44
N SER A 53 -7.99 -10.72 -10.97
CA SER A 53 -8.69 -11.90 -10.45
C SER A 53 -7.78 -13.14 -10.44
N ALA A 54 -7.07 -13.40 -11.54
CA ALA A 54 -6.18 -14.56 -11.62
C ALA A 54 -5.06 -14.54 -10.57
N TRP A 55 -4.46 -13.36 -10.34
CA TRP A 55 -3.46 -13.19 -9.30
C TRP A 55 -4.05 -13.27 -7.88
N SER A 56 -5.21 -12.65 -7.64
CA SER A 56 -5.87 -12.73 -6.32
C SER A 56 -6.34 -14.14 -5.98
N ASP A 57 -6.82 -14.91 -6.96
CA ASP A 57 -7.23 -16.31 -6.79
C ASP A 57 -6.02 -17.21 -6.45
N THR A 58 -4.84 -16.83 -6.95
CA THR A 58 -3.59 -17.52 -6.63
C THR A 58 -3.07 -17.15 -5.24
N LEU A 59 -3.07 -15.85 -4.93
CA LEU A 59 -2.57 -15.31 -3.66
C LEU A 59 -3.47 -15.67 -2.49
N SER A 60 -4.79 -15.70 -2.65
CA SER A 60 -5.75 -16.04 -1.59
C SER A 60 -5.61 -17.46 -1.01
N LYS A 61 -4.79 -18.30 -1.64
CA LYS A 61 -4.41 -19.64 -1.14
C LYS A 61 -3.22 -19.60 -0.18
N GLN A 62 -2.52 -18.48 -0.11
CA GLN A 62 -1.34 -18.29 0.74
C GLN A 62 -1.75 -17.73 2.10
N LYS A 63 -0.98 -18.06 3.13
CA LYS A 63 -1.17 -17.54 4.48
C LYS A 63 -1.10 -16.01 4.48
N GLY A 64 -2.04 -15.36 5.13
CA GLY A 64 -2.13 -13.89 5.22
C GLY A 64 -2.94 -13.23 4.11
N PHE A 65 -3.33 -13.97 3.07
CA PHE A 65 -4.09 -13.46 1.92
C PHE A 65 -5.49 -14.07 1.80
N GLU A 66 -5.92 -14.91 2.75
CA GLU A 66 -7.16 -15.69 2.68
C GLU A 66 -8.40 -14.80 2.51
N ALA A 67 -8.39 -13.63 3.13
CA ALA A 67 -9.47 -12.64 3.06
C ALA A 67 -9.73 -12.15 1.62
N TRP A 68 -8.73 -12.21 0.73
CA TRP A 68 -8.87 -11.77 -0.66
C TRP A 68 -9.90 -12.60 -1.43
N LYS A 69 -10.14 -13.85 -1.02
CA LYS A 69 -11.18 -14.72 -1.61
C LYS A 69 -12.59 -14.10 -1.52
N TYR A 70 -12.81 -13.28 -0.50
CA TYR A 70 -14.11 -12.67 -0.19
C TYR A 70 -14.12 -11.15 -0.43
N ALA A 71 -12.98 -10.59 -0.81
CA ALA A 71 -12.81 -9.15 -0.97
C ALA A 71 -13.26 -8.69 -2.36
N THR A 72 -13.77 -7.46 -2.42
CA THR A 72 -14.06 -6.77 -3.68
C THR A 72 -12.84 -5.92 -4.08
N PRO A 73 -12.30 -6.08 -5.31
CA PRO A 73 -11.22 -5.22 -5.77
C PRO A 73 -11.75 -3.84 -6.18
N VAL A 74 -11.11 -2.78 -5.69
CA VAL A 74 -11.29 -1.40 -6.13
C VAL A 74 -10.05 -1.00 -6.92
N ILE A 75 -10.21 -0.72 -8.21
CA ILE A 75 -9.11 -0.44 -9.13
C ILE A 75 -9.09 1.05 -9.45
N VAL A 76 -7.99 1.73 -9.13
CA VAL A 76 -7.80 3.15 -9.41
C VAL A 76 -6.48 3.38 -10.16
N PRO A 77 -6.44 4.28 -11.16
CA PRO A 77 -5.19 4.62 -11.80
C PRO A 77 -4.24 5.30 -10.80
N ILE A 78 -2.95 5.07 -10.96
CA ILE A 78 -1.87 5.74 -10.21
C ILE A 78 -0.95 6.43 -11.19
N GLY A 79 -0.66 7.71 -10.94
CA GLY A 79 0.24 8.55 -11.73
C GLY A 79 -0.35 9.06 -13.05
N PRO A 80 0.01 10.29 -13.46
CA PRO A 80 -0.25 10.76 -14.82
C PRO A 80 0.65 10.01 -15.82
N GLY A 81 0.05 9.34 -16.80
CA GLY A 81 0.77 8.74 -17.95
C GLY A 81 1.54 7.44 -17.67
N THR A 82 1.52 6.93 -16.43
CA THR A 82 2.28 5.75 -15.97
C THR A 82 1.63 4.41 -16.33
N HIS A 83 0.41 4.40 -16.89
CA HIS A 83 -0.35 3.18 -17.22
C HIS A 83 -0.30 2.13 -16.08
N GLY A 84 -0.40 2.60 -14.84
CA GLY A 84 -0.39 1.79 -13.63
C GLY A 84 -1.69 1.92 -12.86
N TRP A 85 -2.02 0.90 -12.07
CA TRP A 85 -3.21 0.84 -11.25
C TRP A 85 -2.87 0.36 -9.83
N LEU A 86 -3.44 1.04 -8.84
CA LEU A 86 -3.57 0.52 -7.48
C LEU A 86 -4.89 -0.26 -7.42
N VAL A 87 -4.79 -1.50 -6.99
CA VAL A 87 -5.91 -2.36 -6.66
C VAL A 87 -5.95 -2.48 -5.15
N THR A 88 -7.02 -2.04 -4.51
CA THR A 88 -7.27 -2.25 -3.08
C THR A 88 -8.33 -3.34 -2.94
N PHE A 89 -8.03 -4.38 -2.16
CA PHE A 89 -9.00 -5.42 -1.85
C PHE A 89 -9.76 -5.04 -0.59
N GLN A 90 -11.08 -4.91 -0.68
CA GLN A 90 -11.93 -4.50 0.43
C GLN A 90 -12.85 -5.61 0.90
N LEU A 91 -12.87 -5.85 2.21
CA LEU A 91 -13.84 -6.72 2.87
C LEU A 91 -14.59 -5.89 3.92
N ASN A 92 -15.92 -5.84 3.84
CA ASN A 92 -16.75 -4.99 4.70
C ASN A 92 -16.31 -3.51 4.70
N HIS A 93 -15.94 -2.98 3.53
CA HIS A 93 -15.42 -1.62 3.32
C HIS A 93 -14.04 -1.32 3.94
N GLU A 94 -13.40 -2.30 4.57
CA GLU A 94 -12.04 -2.17 5.10
C GLU A 94 -11.02 -2.79 4.14
N PRO A 95 -9.84 -2.16 3.92
CA PRO A 95 -8.77 -2.77 3.16
C PRO A 95 -8.25 -4.04 3.85
N VAL A 96 -8.05 -5.11 3.08
CA VAL A 96 -7.42 -6.37 3.53
C VAL A 96 -6.17 -6.72 2.71
N GLY A 97 -5.81 -5.85 1.78
CA GLY A 97 -4.56 -5.90 1.04
C GLY A 97 -4.63 -5.05 -0.22
N TYR A 98 -3.54 -5.08 -0.96
CA TYR A 98 -3.43 -4.33 -2.20
C TYR A 98 -2.55 -5.03 -3.23
N MET A 99 -2.62 -4.51 -4.45
CA MET A 99 -1.73 -4.86 -5.55
C MET A 99 -1.45 -3.62 -6.38
N ILE A 100 -0.20 -3.47 -6.82
CA ILE A 100 0.15 -2.52 -7.86
C ILE A 100 0.35 -3.26 -9.17
N VAL A 101 -0.42 -2.86 -10.19
CA VAL A 101 -0.38 -3.44 -11.53
C VAL A 101 0.15 -2.40 -12.50
N ASN A 102 1.09 -2.77 -13.35
CA ASN A 102 1.62 -1.90 -14.40
C ASN A 102 1.28 -2.48 -15.78
N ALA A 103 0.99 -1.63 -16.75
CA ALA A 103 0.97 -2.05 -18.14
C ALA A 103 2.38 -2.41 -18.60
N THR A 104 2.47 -3.39 -19.50
CA THR A 104 3.71 -3.73 -20.20
C THR A 104 3.72 -3.12 -21.59
N ALA A 105 4.90 -2.89 -22.16
CA ALA A 105 5.05 -2.37 -23.53
C ALA A 105 4.34 -3.23 -24.59
N ASN A 106 4.15 -4.53 -24.31
CA ASN A 106 3.51 -5.48 -25.23
C ASN A 106 1.98 -5.57 -25.04
N GLY A 107 1.36 -4.71 -24.23
CA GLY A 107 -0.09 -4.67 -24.03
C GLY A 107 -0.65 -5.69 -23.03
N GLY A 108 0.22 -6.35 -22.25
CA GLY A 108 -0.15 -7.15 -21.07
C GLY A 108 0.03 -6.40 -19.75
N PHE A 109 -0.05 -7.11 -18.62
CA PHE A 109 0.09 -6.53 -17.29
C PHE A 109 1.23 -7.19 -16.51
N ALA A 110 1.88 -6.40 -15.66
CA ALA A 110 2.94 -6.81 -14.75
C ALA A 110 2.51 -6.58 -13.30
N LEU A 111 2.73 -7.58 -12.45
CA LEU A 111 2.57 -7.46 -11.01
C LEU A 111 3.78 -6.73 -10.44
N GLY A 112 3.60 -5.46 -10.05
CA GLY A 112 4.68 -4.60 -9.56
C GLY A 112 5.02 -4.79 -8.09
N GLU A 113 4.01 -4.97 -7.26
CA GLU A 113 4.09 -5.38 -5.86
C GLU A 113 2.69 -5.78 -5.38
N TYR A 114 2.60 -6.45 -4.25
CA TYR A 114 1.36 -6.71 -3.54
C TYR A 114 1.63 -6.83 -2.04
N GLY A 115 0.61 -6.65 -1.22
CA GLY A 115 0.77 -6.79 0.23
C GLY A 115 -0.55 -7.08 0.93
N ALA A 116 -0.43 -7.70 2.09
CA ALA A 116 -1.57 -8.02 2.95
C ALA A 116 -1.74 -6.95 4.03
N GLY A 117 -2.95 -6.85 4.57
CA GLY A 117 -3.27 -5.94 5.67
C GLY A 117 -4.07 -4.71 5.26
N ASN A 118 -4.30 -3.83 6.22
CA ASN A 118 -5.24 -2.72 6.15
C ASN A 118 -4.58 -1.36 5.85
N HIS A 119 -3.28 -1.35 5.56
CA HIS A 119 -2.49 -0.14 5.28
C HIS A 119 -1.94 -0.15 3.86
N PRO A 120 -2.80 -0.07 2.82
CA PRO A 120 -2.32 -0.01 1.45
C PRO A 120 -1.59 1.31 1.17
N ALA A 121 -0.69 1.30 0.19
CA ALA A 121 -0.14 2.54 -0.36
C ALA A 121 -1.27 3.47 -0.80
N PHE A 122 -1.03 4.77 -0.63
CA PHE A 122 -1.97 5.81 -0.98
C PHE A 122 -3.31 5.71 -0.22
N ASP A 123 -3.29 5.24 1.04
CA ASP A 123 -4.44 5.32 1.94
C ASP A 123 -4.76 6.78 2.31
N PRO A 124 -5.95 7.31 1.93
CA PRO A 124 -6.35 8.66 2.27
C PRO A 124 -6.44 8.90 3.79
N ASN A 125 -6.81 7.88 4.58
CA ASN A 125 -6.93 8.04 6.03
C ASN A 125 -5.57 8.30 6.68
N THR A 126 -4.55 7.53 6.28
CA THR A 126 -3.16 7.73 6.71
C THR A 126 -2.63 9.08 6.27
N LEU A 127 -2.92 9.49 5.03
CA LEU A 127 -2.58 10.82 4.54
C LEU A 127 -3.15 11.94 5.42
N TYR A 128 -4.47 11.99 5.61
CA TYR A 128 -5.09 13.07 6.38
C TYR A 128 -4.64 13.10 7.85
N ARG A 129 -4.51 11.93 8.49
CA ARG A 129 -3.96 11.85 9.85
C ARG A 129 -2.55 12.42 9.91
N SER A 130 -1.70 12.08 8.94
CA SER A 130 -0.32 12.55 8.90
C SER A 130 -0.22 14.06 8.63
N LEU A 131 -1.05 14.60 7.73
CA LEU A 131 -1.11 16.04 7.45
C LEU A 131 -1.50 16.84 8.70
N ILE A 132 -2.49 16.36 9.47
CA ILE A 132 -2.90 16.99 10.73
C ILE A 132 -1.76 16.91 11.77
N ARG A 133 -1.16 15.72 11.93
CA ARG A 133 -0.05 15.48 12.87
C ARG A 133 1.15 16.39 12.61
N GLN A 134 1.43 16.67 11.34
CA GLN A 134 2.53 17.53 10.90
C GLN A 134 2.15 19.02 10.91
N GLY A 135 0.92 19.39 11.30
CA GLY A 135 0.45 20.77 11.32
C GLY A 135 0.26 21.40 9.93
N LEU A 136 0.21 20.58 8.88
CA LEU A 136 0.05 21.04 7.49
C LEU A 136 -1.40 21.40 7.16
N ILE A 137 -2.36 20.80 7.88
CA ILE A 137 -3.78 21.18 7.91
C ILE A 137 -4.28 21.13 9.35
N THR A 138 -5.35 21.86 9.66
CA THR A 138 -5.85 21.96 11.05
C THR A 138 -6.85 20.87 11.43
N SER A 139 -7.60 20.33 10.46
CA SER A 139 -8.62 19.30 10.72
C SER A 139 -9.11 18.61 9.45
N PHE A 140 -9.79 17.47 9.61
CA PHE A 140 -10.51 16.82 8.51
C PHE A 140 -11.58 17.72 7.90
N ALA A 141 -12.27 18.53 8.71
CA ALA A 141 -13.32 19.44 8.23
C ALA A 141 -12.76 20.51 7.27
N GLU A 142 -11.52 20.94 7.47
CA GLU A 142 -10.82 21.82 6.54
C GLU A 142 -10.58 21.14 5.19
N ALA A 143 -10.06 19.90 5.21
CA ALA A 143 -9.79 19.12 4.01
C ALA A 143 -11.05 18.81 3.19
N ILE A 144 -12.21 18.64 3.84
CA ILE A 144 -13.50 18.43 3.14
C ILE A 144 -13.95 19.71 2.43
N LYS A 145 -13.79 20.87 3.07
CA LYS A 145 -14.20 22.17 2.51
C LYS A 145 -13.30 22.61 1.35
N LYS A 146 -12.04 22.20 1.37
CA LYS A 146 -11.04 22.49 0.34
C LYS A 146 -10.34 21.19 -0.02
N PRO A 147 -10.90 20.39 -0.94
CA PRO A 147 -10.31 19.12 -1.35
C PRO A 147 -8.85 19.34 -1.74
N LEU A 148 -7.95 18.54 -1.17
CA LEU A 148 -6.54 18.61 -1.48
C LEU A 148 -6.31 18.13 -2.91
N HIS A 149 -5.63 18.93 -3.72
CA HIS A 149 -5.16 18.50 -5.04
C HIS A 149 -3.94 17.59 -4.86
N LEU A 150 -4.21 16.30 -4.85
CA LEU A 150 -3.22 15.24 -4.59
C LEU A 150 -2.97 14.44 -5.86
N GLU A 151 -1.70 14.29 -6.20
CA GLU A 151 -1.25 13.40 -7.25
C GLU A 151 -0.60 12.17 -6.60
N ARG A 152 -1.04 10.97 -6.99
CA ARG A 152 -0.35 9.73 -6.62
C ARG A 152 0.76 9.50 -7.62
N LEU A 153 2.01 9.58 -7.19
CA LEU A 153 3.15 9.33 -8.04
C LEU A 153 3.79 8.01 -7.63
N TYR A 154 3.77 7.04 -8.55
CA TYR A 154 4.32 5.71 -8.32
C TYR A 154 5.22 5.34 -9.49
N LEU A 155 6.49 5.08 -9.20
CA LEU A 155 7.44 4.54 -10.18
C LEU A 155 7.98 3.18 -9.76
N SER A 156 8.17 2.96 -8.45
CA SER A 156 8.60 1.68 -7.91
C SER A 156 8.17 1.54 -6.45
N PRO A 157 8.26 0.34 -5.85
CA PRO A 157 7.87 0.11 -4.45
C PRO A 157 8.61 0.95 -3.40
N VAL A 158 9.79 1.48 -3.72
CA VAL A 158 10.55 2.42 -2.87
C VAL A 158 10.45 3.87 -3.35
N LEU A 159 9.81 4.11 -4.49
CA LEU A 159 9.68 5.43 -5.10
C LEU A 159 8.21 5.70 -5.41
N ALA A 160 7.45 5.87 -4.32
CA ALA A 160 6.02 6.10 -4.31
C ALA A 160 5.71 7.24 -3.34
N VAL A 161 5.07 8.30 -3.83
CA VAL A 161 4.78 9.51 -3.06
C VAL A 161 3.45 10.13 -3.44
N TRP A 162 2.80 10.75 -2.47
CA TRP A 162 1.82 11.79 -2.76
C TRP A 162 2.57 13.07 -3.11
N LYS A 163 2.18 13.73 -4.20
CA LYS A 163 2.54 15.11 -4.47
C LYS A 163 1.34 16.00 -4.19
N TRP A 164 1.54 17.00 -3.34
CA TRP A 164 0.51 17.94 -2.95
C TRP A 164 1.01 19.36 -3.19
N THR A 165 0.23 20.17 -3.90
CA THR A 165 0.48 21.62 -4.00
C THR A 165 -0.56 22.36 -3.16
N THR A 166 -0.12 23.14 -2.19
CA THR A 166 -0.99 23.95 -1.33
C THR A 166 -1.59 25.12 -2.10
N ALA A 167 -2.64 25.74 -1.54
CA ALA A 167 -3.22 26.95 -2.13
C ALA A 167 -2.23 28.13 -2.17
N ALA A 168 -1.19 28.12 -1.32
CA ALA A 168 -0.11 29.11 -1.33
C ALA A 168 0.97 28.82 -2.39
N GLY A 169 0.86 27.70 -3.11
CA GLY A 169 1.82 27.30 -4.15
C GLY A 169 3.01 26.49 -3.65
N GLU A 170 3.02 26.07 -2.37
CA GLU A 170 4.06 25.19 -1.83
C GLU A 170 3.81 23.75 -2.27
N THR A 171 4.86 23.04 -2.68
CA THR A 171 4.77 21.62 -3.05
C THR A 171 5.38 20.74 -1.96
N TYR A 172 4.59 19.79 -1.48
CA TYR A 172 5.00 18.75 -0.56
C TYR A 172 5.03 17.40 -1.27
N TYR A 173 6.03 16.60 -0.93
CA TYR A 173 6.13 15.19 -1.29
C TYR A 173 5.99 14.38 -0.01
N LEU A 174 5.03 13.46 0.03
CA LEU A 174 4.74 12.66 1.21
C LEU A 174 4.91 11.18 0.84
N ASP A 175 5.57 10.39 1.68
CA ASP A 175 5.70 8.94 1.45
C ASP A 175 4.33 8.28 1.21
N ALA A 176 4.22 7.39 0.23
CA ALA A 176 2.92 6.80 -0.12
C ALA A 176 2.35 5.89 0.97
N TRP A 177 3.19 5.37 1.88
CA TRP A 177 2.80 4.42 2.92
C TRP A 177 2.49 5.11 4.24
N THR A 178 3.37 6.00 4.68
CA THR A 178 3.29 6.66 5.99
C THR A 178 2.72 8.08 5.90
N ALA A 179 2.70 8.66 4.70
CA ALA A 179 2.39 10.06 4.45
C ALA A 179 3.27 11.05 5.24
N GLU A 180 4.48 10.65 5.59
CA GLU A 180 5.48 11.57 6.17
C GLU A 180 6.06 12.47 5.09
N ALA A 181 6.23 13.76 5.40
CA ALA A 181 6.83 14.70 4.47
C ALA A 181 8.30 14.36 4.22
N LEU A 182 8.62 14.13 2.96
CA LEU A 182 9.96 13.91 2.49
C LEU A 182 10.63 15.26 2.22
N PRO A 183 11.89 15.47 2.66
CA PRO A 183 12.63 16.70 2.44
C PRO A 183 13.17 16.77 0.99
N ILE A 184 12.27 16.75 0.01
CA ILE A 184 12.62 16.70 -1.42
C ILE A 184 11.91 17.79 -2.23
N THR A 185 12.47 18.10 -3.40
CA THR A 185 11.93 19.09 -4.35
C THR A 185 11.48 18.44 -5.64
N ASN A 186 10.73 19.17 -6.48
CA ASN A 186 10.38 18.72 -7.84
C ASN A 186 11.62 18.26 -8.63
N LYS A 187 12.73 19.02 -8.56
CA LYS A 187 13.98 18.67 -9.23
C LYS A 187 14.54 17.32 -8.76
N MET A 188 14.53 17.07 -7.45
CA MET A 188 15.00 15.81 -6.88
C MET A 188 14.11 14.64 -7.31
N TRP A 189 12.79 14.85 -7.34
CA TRP A 189 11.84 13.87 -7.85
C TRP A 189 12.09 13.54 -9.33
N ASP A 190 12.22 14.55 -10.18
CA ASP A 190 12.40 14.37 -11.63
C ASP A 190 13.71 13.65 -11.96
N GLU A 191 14.82 14.06 -11.32
CA GLU A 191 16.13 13.42 -11.48
C GLU A 191 16.11 11.95 -11.04
N GLN A 192 15.54 11.67 -9.86
CA GLN A 192 15.44 10.31 -9.33
C GLN A 192 14.53 9.45 -10.22
N SER A 193 13.40 9.99 -10.66
CA SER A 193 12.44 9.28 -11.51
C SER A 193 13.03 8.92 -12.87
N ALA A 194 13.76 9.85 -13.50
CA ALA A 194 14.46 9.57 -14.75
C ALA A 194 15.52 8.47 -14.58
N ALA A 195 16.33 8.54 -13.51
CA ALA A 195 17.37 7.57 -13.22
C ALA A 195 16.81 6.16 -12.95
N VAL A 196 15.70 6.06 -12.22
CA VAL A 196 15.03 4.79 -11.93
C VAL A 196 14.34 4.22 -13.17
N SER A 197 13.66 5.05 -13.95
CA SER A 197 12.98 4.62 -15.19
C SER A 197 13.97 3.97 -16.17
N ALA A 198 15.17 4.53 -16.29
CA ALA A 198 16.23 3.96 -17.14
C ALA A 198 16.71 2.57 -16.68
N LYS A 199 16.64 2.28 -15.37
CA LYS A 199 17.08 1.01 -14.78
C LYS A 199 16.01 -0.08 -14.81
N LEU A 200 14.73 0.27 -14.75
CA LEU A 200 13.62 -0.67 -14.60
C LEU A 200 13.07 -1.25 -15.91
N ASN A 201 13.86 -1.25 -17.00
CA ASN A 201 13.44 -1.77 -18.29
C ASN A 201 13.54 -3.31 -18.39
N GLN A 202 12.90 -4.02 -17.47
CA GLN A 202 12.86 -5.49 -17.47
C GLN A 202 11.51 -6.00 -17.94
N GLN A 203 11.55 -7.03 -18.79
CA GLN A 203 10.35 -7.71 -19.23
C GLN A 203 9.73 -8.46 -18.05
N ALA A 204 8.49 -8.11 -17.73
CA ALA A 204 7.78 -8.74 -16.63
C ALA A 204 7.51 -10.22 -16.95
N PRO A 205 7.84 -11.15 -16.03
CA PRO A 205 7.49 -12.55 -16.20
C PRO A 205 5.98 -12.76 -16.07
N THR A 206 5.45 -13.73 -16.81
CA THR A 206 4.07 -14.18 -16.61
C THR A 206 3.98 -14.95 -15.30
N LEU A 207 3.20 -14.48 -14.34
CA LEU A 207 3.03 -15.11 -13.03
C LEU A 207 1.71 -15.87 -12.97
N THR A 208 1.75 -17.17 -12.64
CA THR A 208 0.55 -18.02 -12.62
C THR A 208 0.36 -18.80 -11.32
N THR A 209 1.44 -19.23 -10.67
CA THR A 209 1.36 -20.02 -9.43
C THR A 209 2.41 -19.56 -8.44
N VAL A 210 2.12 -19.66 -7.14
CA VAL A 210 3.12 -19.53 -6.07
C VAL A 210 3.56 -20.96 -5.71
N SER A 211 4.84 -21.27 -5.93
CA SER A 211 5.41 -22.61 -5.75
C SER A 211 6.07 -22.81 -4.40
N GLU A 212 6.65 -21.75 -3.85
CA GLU A 212 7.35 -21.77 -2.56
C GLU A 212 7.04 -20.49 -1.81
N VAL A 213 6.89 -20.62 -0.49
CA VAL A 213 6.61 -19.51 0.43
C VAL A 213 7.49 -19.68 1.65
N ARG A 214 8.11 -18.57 2.06
CA ARG A 214 8.81 -18.47 3.33
C ARG A 214 8.43 -17.17 4.01
N THR A 215 8.11 -17.23 5.30
CA THR A 215 7.94 -16.06 6.16
C THR A 215 8.58 -16.39 7.50
N ASN A 216 9.49 -15.53 7.93
CA ASN A 216 10.16 -15.57 9.22
C ASN A 216 9.53 -14.55 10.16
N ASP A 217 9.87 -14.63 11.44
CA ASP A 217 9.51 -13.59 12.40
C ASP A 217 10.14 -12.26 12.02
N CYS A 218 9.38 -11.18 12.22
CA CYS A 218 9.88 -9.83 12.02
C CYS A 218 10.96 -9.49 13.06
N PHE A 219 11.81 -8.52 12.72
CA PHE A 219 12.86 -8.01 13.59
C PHE A 219 13.05 -6.50 13.34
N ASP A 220 13.62 -5.81 14.32
CA ASP A 220 13.94 -4.39 14.18
C ASP A 220 15.13 -4.22 13.20
N PRO A 221 14.91 -3.59 12.02
CA PRO A 221 15.98 -3.39 11.06
C PRO A 221 17.10 -2.49 11.60
N TYR A 222 16.86 -1.67 12.63
CA TYR A 222 17.82 -0.75 13.23
C TYR A 222 18.60 -1.36 14.40
N GLU A 223 18.22 -2.53 14.91
CA GLU A 223 18.95 -3.23 15.99
C GLU A 223 20.43 -3.42 15.65
N ARG A 224 20.69 -3.74 14.38
CA ARG A 224 22.03 -3.88 13.80
C ARG A 224 22.02 -3.07 12.53
N MET A 225 22.95 -2.13 12.38
CA MET A 225 23.02 -1.24 11.21
C MET A 225 24.19 -1.64 10.30
N PRO A 226 24.16 -2.84 9.67
CA PRO A 226 25.28 -3.34 8.88
C PRO A 226 25.59 -2.47 7.67
N TRP A 227 24.65 -1.67 7.17
CA TRP A 227 24.90 -0.73 6.07
C TRP A 227 25.92 0.37 6.42
N LEU A 228 26.19 0.58 7.71
CA LEU A 228 27.23 1.51 8.17
C LEU A 228 28.61 0.85 8.32
N THR A 229 28.68 -0.48 8.35
CA THR A 229 29.87 -1.22 8.81
C THR A 229 30.32 -2.36 7.92
N LYS A 230 29.47 -2.82 6.99
CA LYS A 230 29.72 -3.96 6.11
C LYS A 230 29.43 -3.60 4.66
N ALA A 231 30.05 -4.34 3.75
CA ALA A 231 29.67 -4.30 2.34
C ALA A 231 28.28 -4.96 2.14
N PRO A 232 27.48 -4.45 1.18
CA PRO A 232 26.24 -5.11 0.79
C PRO A 232 26.52 -6.45 0.12
N LEU A 233 25.51 -7.32 0.10
CA LEU A 233 25.49 -8.50 -0.76
C LEU A 233 25.63 -8.06 -2.22
N SER A 234 26.47 -8.77 -2.97
CA SER A 234 26.62 -8.52 -4.40
C SER A 234 25.33 -8.89 -5.16
N TYR A 235 25.20 -8.36 -6.38
CA TYR A 235 24.04 -8.64 -7.23
C TYR A 235 23.79 -10.15 -7.41
N ASP A 236 24.85 -10.93 -7.65
CA ASP A 236 24.76 -12.38 -7.80
C ASP A 236 24.49 -13.10 -6.48
N GLN A 237 25.04 -12.62 -5.35
CA GLN A 237 24.71 -13.17 -4.05
C GLN A 237 23.23 -13.02 -3.74
N VAL A 238 22.64 -11.86 -4.06
CA VAL A 238 21.19 -11.64 -3.90
C VAL A 238 20.41 -12.57 -4.83
N ARG A 239 20.75 -12.59 -6.12
CA ARG A 239 20.03 -13.39 -7.12
C ARG A 239 20.06 -14.90 -6.86
N LEU A 240 21.18 -15.42 -6.37
CA LEU A 240 21.41 -16.85 -6.19
C LEU A 240 21.10 -17.35 -4.78
N HIS A 241 21.36 -16.54 -3.74
CA HIS A 241 21.42 -17.04 -2.35
C HIS A 241 20.49 -16.32 -1.37
N LEU A 242 19.80 -15.24 -1.78
CA LEU A 242 18.90 -14.53 -0.85
C LEU A 242 17.80 -15.44 -0.27
N PRO A 243 17.08 -16.29 -1.06
CA PRO A 243 16.13 -17.25 -0.49
C PRO A 243 16.76 -18.20 0.52
N GLU A 244 17.96 -18.73 0.24
CA GLU A 244 18.68 -19.64 1.12
C GLU A 244 19.03 -18.97 2.46
N TYR A 245 19.42 -17.69 2.43
CA TYR A 245 19.68 -16.93 3.66
C TYR A 245 18.40 -16.77 4.50
N LEU A 246 17.26 -16.52 3.85
CA LEU A 246 15.97 -16.40 4.53
C LEU A 246 15.50 -17.75 5.10
N ASP A 247 15.71 -18.86 4.38
CA ASP A 247 15.41 -20.21 4.89
C ASP A 247 16.22 -20.56 6.14
N GLN A 248 17.47 -20.10 6.18
CA GLN A 248 18.39 -20.22 7.33
C GLN A 248 18.13 -19.20 8.45
N LEU A 249 17.01 -18.45 8.41
CA LEU A 249 16.66 -17.44 9.41
C LEU A 249 17.70 -16.32 9.56
N SER A 250 18.48 -16.03 8.51
CA SER A 250 19.37 -14.86 8.52
C SER A 250 18.52 -13.59 8.57
N GLN A 251 18.86 -12.66 9.47
CA GLN A 251 18.25 -11.33 9.46
C GLN A 251 18.78 -10.53 8.27
N ILE A 252 17.96 -10.37 7.23
CA ILE A 252 18.34 -9.62 6.03
C ILE A 252 17.73 -8.22 6.06
N ARG A 253 18.56 -7.19 5.95
CA ARG A 253 18.10 -5.79 5.86
C ARG A 253 18.21 -5.31 4.43
N TYR A 254 17.15 -4.72 3.92
CA TYR A 254 17.17 -4.01 2.65
C TYR A 254 17.29 -2.51 2.92
N THR A 255 18.13 -1.82 2.15
CA THR A 255 18.24 -0.36 2.17
C THR A 255 18.05 0.22 0.77
N ALA A 256 17.35 1.34 0.67
CA ALA A 256 17.32 2.16 -0.55
C ALA A 256 17.65 3.61 -0.21
N GLU A 257 18.73 4.11 -0.79
CA GLU A 257 19.12 5.53 -0.71
C GLU A 257 18.55 6.28 -1.90
N LEU A 258 17.70 7.26 -1.64
CA LEU A 258 16.97 7.99 -2.67
C LEU A 258 17.24 9.48 -2.58
N TYR A 259 16.97 10.16 -3.70
CA TYR A 259 17.00 11.62 -3.80
C TYR A 259 18.33 12.21 -3.34
N ARG A 260 19.43 11.74 -3.96
CA ARG A 260 20.80 12.12 -3.61
C ARG A 260 21.13 11.85 -2.13
N GLN A 261 20.71 10.68 -1.63
CA GLN A 261 20.95 10.21 -0.26
C GLN A 261 20.26 11.06 0.84
N THR A 262 19.26 11.83 0.47
CA THR A 262 18.50 12.64 1.45
C THR A 262 17.47 11.79 2.19
N VAL A 263 17.04 10.68 1.60
CA VAL A 263 16.08 9.73 2.18
C VAL A 263 16.69 8.33 2.15
N LEU A 264 16.65 7.66 3.30
CA LEU A 264 17.05 6.26 3.45
C LEU A 264 15.84 5.45 3.90
N PHE A 265 15.42 4.51 3.06
CA PHE A 265 14.48 3.47 3.47
C PHE A 265 15.26 2.26 3.98
N VAL A 266 14.84 1.71 5.11
CA VAL A 266 15.38 0.46 5.67
C VAL A 266 14.22 -0.47 5.98
N PHE A 267 14.24 -1.66 5.40
CA PHE A 267 13.21 -2.68 5.62
C PHE A 267 13.82 -3.99 6.10
N PRO A 268 13.20 -4.69 7.06
CA PRO A 268 13.51 -6.08 7.33
C PRO A 268 12.94 -6.94 6.19
N ALA A 269 13.80 -7.67 5.47
CA ALA A 269 13.38 -8.71 4.55
C ALA A 269 13.17 -10.00 5.37
N ILE A 270 11.92 -10.41 5.47
CA ILE A 270 11.47 -11.46 6.39
C ILE A 270 11.04 -12.74 5.68
N GLY A 271 10.96 -12.72 4.35
CA GLY A 271 10.41 -13.85 3.64
C GLY A 271 10.44 -13.67 2.12
N TYR A 272 9.79 -14.60 1.43
CA TYR A 272 9.57 -14.51 0.00
C TYR A 272 8.39 -15.36 -0.47
N HIS A 273 7.80 -14.94 -1.58
CA HIS A 273 6.99 -15.80 -2.45
C HIS A 273 7.78 -16.07 -3.73
N LYS A 274 7.94 -17.35 -4.07
CA LYS A 274 8.45 -17.76 -5.36
C LYS A 274 7.28 -18.07 -6.27
N TRP A 275 7.13 -17.25 -7.30
CA TRP A 275 6.19 -17.47 -8.37
C TRP A 275 6.82 -18.33 -9.47
N ASN A 276 6.03 -19.30 -9.94
CA ASN A 276 6.42 -20.32 -10.89
C ASN A 276 7.70 -21.02 -10.41
N SER A 277 8.75 -21.11 -11.23
CA SER A 277 10.04 -21.70 -10.84
C SER A 277 11.16 -20.67 -10.62
N SER A 278 10.94 -19.37 -10.86
CA SER A 278 12.04 -18.40 -10.95
C SER A 278 11.76 -16.98 -10.46
N SER A 279 10.50 -16.55 -10.37
CA SER A 279 10.17 -15.15 -10.08
C SER A 279 9.99 -14.96 -8.57
N ILE A 280 10.97 -14.36 -7.92
CA ILE A 280 10.97 -14.19 -6.46
C ILE A 280 10.47 -12.80 -6.10
N PHE A 281 9.51 -12.75 -5.19
CA PHE A 281 9.05 -11.54 -4.52
C PHE A 281 9.48 -11.62 -3.06
N ILE A 282 10.29 -10.67 -2.60
CA ILE A 282 10.75 -10.59 -1.22
C ILE A 282 9.66 -9.97 -0.37
N GLU A 283 9.35 -10.64 0.73
CA GLU A 283 8.49 -10.11 1.78
C GLU A 283 9.32 -9.17 2.66
N VAL A 284 8.88 -7.93 2.77
CA VAL A 284 9.38 -6.95 3.73
C VAL A 284 8.25 -6.53 4.66
N ASP A 285 8.57 -6.28 5.92
CA ASP A 285 7.62 -5.70 6.87
C ASP A 285 7.78 -4.17 6.92
N TYR A 286 6.75 -3.44 6.48
CA TYR A 286 6.70 -1.98 6.52
C TYR A 286 5.24 -1.54 6.52
N GLU A 287 4.69 -1.32 7.73
CA GLU A 287 3.24 -1.15 7.95
C GLU A 287 2.42 -2.38 7.48
N GLY A 288 3.03 -3.57 7.58
CA GLY A 288 2.49 -4.85 7.10
C GLY A 288 3.38 -5.52 6.04
N SER A 289 3.05 -6.77 5.71
CA SER A 289 3.79 -7.57 4.73
C SER A 289 3.60 -7.04 3.31
N ARG A 290 4.72 -6.64 2.70
CA ARG A 290 4.80 -6.21 1.29
C ARG A 290 5.70 -7.16 0.52
N TYR A 291 5.22 -7.63 -0.62
CA TYR A 291 5.94 -8.52 -1.52
C TYR A 291 6.38 -7.73 -2.74
N ILE A 292 7.70 -7.55 -2.85
CA ILE A 292 8.33 -6.73 -3.87
C ILE A 292 9.22 -7.62 -4.75
N PRO A 293 9.18 -7.51 -6.10
CA PRO A 293 10.06 -8.27 -6.97
C PRO A 293 11.54 -8.13 -6.55
N MET A 294 12.20 -9.26 -6.31
CA MET A 294 13.60 -9.30 -5.87
C MET A 294 14.52 -8.57 -6.86
N ALA A 295 14.26 -8.71 -8.17
CA ALA A 295 15.02 -8.02 -9.21
C ALA A 295 14.90 -6.49 -9.10
N THR A 296 13.70 -5.98 -8.80
CA THR A 296 13.47 -4.55 -8.56
C THR A 296 14.25 -4.07 -7.35
N MET A 297 14.17 -4.78 -6.21
CA MET A 297 14.92 -4.42 -5.00
C MET A 297 16.44 -4.43 -5.26
N ASN A 298 16.96 -5.49 -5.88
CA ASN A 298 18.39 -5.63 -6.17
C ASN A 298 18.90 -4.57 -7.18
N THR A 299 18.00 -3.97 -7.96
CA THR A 299 18.32 -2.88 -8.89
C THR A 299 18.32 -1.50 -8.21
N LEU A 300 17.45 -1.32 -7.21
CA LEU A 300 17.16 0.00 -6.61
C LEU A 300 17.79 0.21 -5.24
N GLY A 301 18.33 -0.83 -4.63
CA GLY A 301 18.93 -0.77 -3.31
C GLY A 301 19.88 -1.92 -3.04
N HIS A 302 20.08 -2.20 -1.76
CA HIS A 302 21.10 -3.11 -1.29
C HIS A 302 20.58 -4.01 -0.16
N PHE A 303 21.05 -5.25 -0.13
CA PHE A 303 20.75 -6.19 0.93
C PHE A 303 21.97 -6.40 1.83
N TYR A 304 21.76 -6.54 3.13
CA TYR A 304 22.80 -6.73 4.14
C TYR A 304 22.44 -7.87 5.10
N ARG A 305 23.46 -8.54 5.62
CA ARG A 305 23.37 -9.59 6.66
C ARG A 305 23.90 -9.09 8.00
#